data_AF-A0A2P2NLM0-F1
#
_entry.id   AF-A0A2P2NLM0-F1
#
_cell.length_a   1.000
_cell.length_b   1.000
_cell.length_c   1.000
_cell.angle_alpha   90.00
_cell.angle_beta   90.00
_cell.angle_gamma   90.00
#
_symmetry.space_group_name_H-M   'P 1'
#
loop_
_entity.id
_entity.type
_entity.pdbx_description
1 polymer ?
#
loop_
_entity_poly.entity_id
_entity_poly.type
_entity_poly.pdbx_seq_one_letter_code
_entity_poly.pdbx_strand_id
1 'polypeptide(L)'
;MDDALKLFSMMHESGNVVSWTSMITGYLQNGKANKAVNLFLQMNREGVRPNDFTYSAILTAEMVVSPFEVHAQVIKSNYQQTPNVGTALLDAYLKLGKVYEASKVFQRIDDRDIVTWSAMIAGYALIGDTEGAVNIFMEMARQGIKPNEYTFSSIINACAASMAAVKQGKQFHAWSIKSKYNNALCVSSALVTMYAKRGDIDSANEGFKRQEERDLVSWNSMISGYAQHGSGRKAIEVFQEMERQNLDMDTVTFIGVISACTHAGLVEEGQNFFNRMVKKYHIEPTMEHYSCMVDLYGRAGMLEKALNIIHGMPFTATATVWRSLLAASRVHHNVELAILVAERLISLQPKDSAAYVLLSNIYATAGNWHERNKVRKLMDERKVKKEAAYSWIEVKNKTHMFLAGDFSHPMSDQMRSKLKELRTQLKDAGYQPDTNYVLQDVDEEYKEAILSQHSERLAIAFGLITTPLGSPLQIVKNLRVCGDCHTVIKLISMFEGREIIVRDSYRFHHFNGGLCSCGDYW
;
A
#
# COMPACT_ATOMS: atom_id res chain seq x y z
N MET A 1 19.88 30.51 -24.58
CA MET A 1 20.47 29.21 -24.99
C MET A 1 21.13 29.28 -26.37
N ASP A 2 20.49 29.86 -27.37
CA ASP A 2 21.05 29.87 -28.74
C ASP A 2 22.33 30.73 -28.84
N ASP A 3 22.41 31.84 -28.10
CA ASP A 3 23.64 32.66 -28.03
C ASP A 3 24.78 31.95 -27.29
N ALA A 4 24.45 31.19 -26.23
CA ALA A 4 25.42 30.37 -25.52
C ALA A 4 25.97 29.25 -26.41
N LEU A 5 25.13 28.62 -27.23
CA LEU A 5 25.56 27.62 -28.21
C LEU A 5 26.46 28.21 -29.30
N LYS A 6 26.14 29.41 -29.81
CA LYS A 6 26.99 30.12 -30.78
C LYS A 6 28.37 30.40 -30.20
N LEU A 7 28.43 30.97 -28.99
CA LEU A 7 29.69 31.24 -28.31
C LEU A 7 30.49 29.97 -28.06
N PHE A 8 29.82 28.89 -27.64
CA PHE A 8 30.44 27.59 -27.44
C PHE A 8 31.04 27.02 -28.73
N SER A 9 30.33 27.15 -29.86
CA SER A 9 30.82 26.70 -31.17
C SER A 9 31.97 27.53 -31.75
N MET A 10 32.19 28.74 -31.23
CA MET A 10 33.28 29.65 -31.65
C MET A 10 34.56 29.44 -30.83
N MET A 11 34.56 28.55 -29.84
CA MET A 11 35.76 28.23 -29.06
C MET A 11 36.74 27.44 -29.93
N HIS A 12 37.94 27.99 -30.17
CA HIS A 12 38.95 27.42 -31.07
C HIS A 12 39.72 26.21 -30.50
N GLU A 13 39.68 26.01 -29.19
CA GLU A 13 40.13 24.78 -28.52
C GLU A 13 38.88 23.98 -28.16
N SER A 14 38.94 22.64 -28.27
CA SER A 14 37.91 21.74 -27.72
C SER A 14 37.62 22.20 -26.28
N GLY A 15 36.46 22.82 -26.07
CA GLY A 15 36.20 23.62 -24.88
C GLY A 15 36.60 22.91 -23.58
N ASN A 16 37.01 23.65 -22.56
CA ASN A 16 37.38 23.02 -21.29
C ASN A 16 36.15 22.36 -20.62
N VAL A 17 36.38 21.41 -19.70
CA VAL A 17 35.30 20.66 -19.03
C VAL A 17 34.18 21.57 -18.51
N VAL A 18 34.52 22.76 -17.98
CA VAL A 18 33.56 23.72 -17.42
C VAL A 18 32.60 24.27 -18.48
N SER A 19 33.07 24.59 -19.69
CA SER A 19 32.19 25.10 -20.75
C SER A 19 31.21 24.02 -21.23
N TRP A 20 31.67 22.76 -21.35
CA TRP A 20 30.81 21.61 -21.64
C TRP A 20 29.76 21.39 -20.54
N THR A 21 30.19 21.35 -19.27
CA THR A 21 29.28 21.19 -18.11
C THR A 21 28.21 22.28 -18.09
N SER A 22 28.60 23.53 -18.37
CA SER A 22 27.68 24.67 -18.38
C SER A 22 26.63 24.54 -19.48
N MET A 23 27.02 24.10 -20.69
CA MET A 23 26.09 23.85 -21.79
C MET A 23 25.13 22.69 -21.49
N ILE A 24 25.65 21.58 -20.96
CA ILE A 24 24.85 20.40 -20.57
C ILE A 24 23.81 20.81 -19.53
N THR A 25 24.24 21.48 -18.45
CA THR A 25 23.37 21.95 -17.37
C THR A 25 22.33 22.95 -17.90
N GLY A 26 22.74 23.89 -18.74
CA GLY A 26 21.84 24.87 -19.35
C GLY A 26 20.76 24.20 -20.21
N TYR A 27 21.08 23.16 -20.98
CA TYR A 27 20.08 22.41 -21.72
C TYR A 27 19.11 21.65 -20.82
N LEU A 28 19.58 21.07 -19.71
CA LEU A 28 18.74 20.38 -18.73
C LEU A 28 17.76 21.34 -18.04
N GLN A 29 18.24 22.50 -17.61
CA GLN A 29 17.41 23.55 -17.00
C GLN A 29 16.33 24.08 -17.94
N ASN A 30 16.54 23.99 -19.25
CA ASN A 30 15.55 24.38 -20.27
C ASN A 30 14.69 23.19 -20.76
N GLY A 31 14.68 22.06 -20.04
CA GLY A 31 13.87 20.88 -20.39
C GLY A 31 14.32 20.15 -21.67
N LYS A 32 15.51 20.44 -22.20
CA LYS A 32 16.04 19.88 -23.46
C LYS A 32 17.00 18.72 -23.17
N ALA A 33 16.55 17.71 -22.43
CA ALA A 33 17.36 16.57 -21.99
C ALA A 33 18.07 15.84 -23.15
N ASN A 34 17.39 15.64 -24.28
CA ASN A 34 18.00 15.02 -25.48
C ASN A 34 19.23 15.78 -25.99
N LYS A 35 19.19 17.12 -25.97
CA LYS A 35 20.32 17.95 -26.42
C LYS A 35 21.47 17.90 -25.41
N ALA A 36 21.16 17.88 -24.12
CA ALA A 36 22.16 17.72 -23.06
C ALA A 36 22.89 16.37 -23.17
N VAL A 37 22.16 15.27 -23.40
CA VAL A 37 22.77 13.93 -23.58
C VAL A 37 23.62 13.87 -24.84
N ASN A 38 23.17 14.45 -25.95
CA ASN A 38 23.99 14.51 -27.17
C ASN A 38 25.31 15.26 -26.96
N LEU A 39 25.29 16.39 -26.22
CA LEU A 39 26.51 17.11 -25.87
C LEU A 39 27.41 16.33 -24.92
N PHE A 40 26.85 15.62 -23.95
CA PHE A 40 27.62 14.74 -23.08
C PHE A 40 28.32 13.61 -23.86
N LEU A 41 27.64 13.01 -24.83
CA LEU A 41 28.22 11.99 -25.71
C LEU A 41 29.31 12.60 -26.62
N GLN A 42 29.12 13.81 -27.12
CA GLN A 42 30.11 14.53 -27.92
C GLN A 42 31.36 14.87 -27.09
N MET A 43 31.19 15.40 -25.88
CA MET A 43 32.26 15.67 -24.93
C MET A 43 33.17 14.44 -24.73
N ASN A 44 32.56 13.26 -24.54
CA ASN A 44 33.28 12.00 -24.40
C ASN A 44 34.02 11.59 -25.70
N ARG A 45 33.42 11.81 -26.88
CA ARG A 45 34.04 11.51 -28.19
C ARG A 45 35.24 12.41 -28.48
N GLU A 46 35.20 13.66 -28.04
CA GLU A 46 36.28 14.63 -28.16
C GLU A 46 37.38 14.43 -27.09
N GLY A 47 37.23 13.42 -26.22
CA GLY A 47 38.23 13.08 -25.20
C GLY A 47 38.23 14.00 -23.98
N VAL A 48 37.24 14.90 -23.86
CA VAL A 48 37.10 15.78 -22.70
C VAL A 48 36.49 14.97 -21.55
N ARG A 49 37.26 14.79 -20.47
CA ARG A 49 36.82 13.97 -19.32
C ARG A 49 35.73 14.69 -18.51
N PRO A 50 34.57 14.06 -18.27
CA PRO A 50 33.57 14.58 -17.35
C PRO A 50 34.11 14.74 -15.93
N ASN A 51 33.70 15.81 -15.25
CA ASN A 51 33.93 16.00 -13.82
C ASN A 51 32.68 15.63 -13.01
N ASP A 52 32.77 15.77 -11.70
CA ASP A 52 31.70 15.54 -10.73
C ASP A 52 30.42 16.34 -11.04
N PHE A 53 30.55 17.62 -11.41
CA PHE A 53 29.41 18.45 -11.82
C PHE A 53 28.74 17.93 -13.10
N THR A 54 29.51 17.50 -14.11
CA THR A 54 28.96 16.90 -15.33
C THR A 54 28.21 15.62 -15.02
N TYR A 55 28.78 14.73 -14.18
CA TYR A 55 28.11 13.49 -13.80
C TYR A 55 26.84 13.74 -13.00
N SER A 56 26.88 14.64 -12.00
CA SER A 56 25.69 15.01 -11.22
C SER A 56 24.59 15.59 -12.12
N ALA A 57 24.94 16.45 -13.08
CA ALA A 57 23.97 17.02 -14.02
C ALA A 57 23.41 15.98 -14.99
N ILE A 58 24.23 15.16 -15.65
CA ILE A 58 23.73 14.22 -16.66
C ILE A 58 22.88 13.11 -16.05
N LEU A 59 23.13 12.77 -14.78
CA LEU A 59 22.31 11.83 -14.03
C LEU A 59 20.90 12.34 -13.77
N THR A 60 20.59 13.63 -13.93
CA THR A 60 19.19 14.10 -13.88
C THR A 60 18.45 13.87 -15.20
N ALA A 61 19.14 13.44 -16.27
CA ALA A 61 18.59 13.21 -17.61
C ALA A 61 18.16 11.75 -17.84
N GLU A 62 17.72 11.07 -16.78
CA GLU A 62 17.49 9.61 -16.72
C GLU A 62 16.46 9.10 -17.73
N MET A 63 15.53 9.96 -18.15
CA MET A 63 14.54 9.63 -19.18
C MET A 63 15.18 9.38 -20.57
N VAL A 64 16.43 9.81 -20.75
CA VAL A 64 17.14 9.81 -22.03
C VAL A 64 18.45 9.03 -21.96
N VAL A 65 19.13 9.04 -20.81
CA VAL A 65 20.38 8.30 -20.59
C VAL A 65 20.20 7.22 -19.53
N SER A 66 20.76 6.03 -19.78
CA SER A 66 20.75 4.94 -18.81
C SER A 66 21.63 5.30 -17.60
N PRO A 67 21.09 5.35 -16.37
CA PRO A 67 21.89 5.60 -15.18
C PRO A 67 23.00 4.56 -14.97
N PHE A 68 22.82 3.34 -15.49
CA PHE A 68 23.81 2.26 -15.39
C PHE A 68 25.06 2.54 -16.24
N GLU A 69 24.89 3.13 -17.43
CA GLU A 69 26.00 3.47 -18.31
C GLU A 69 26.81 4.63 -17.73
N VAL A 70 26.11 5.65 -17.22
CA VAL A 70 26.74 6.78 -16.54
C VAL A 70 27.46 6.32 -15.27
N HIS A 71 26.85 5.45 -14.46
CA HIS A 71 27.47 4.90 -13.26
C HIS A 71 28.74 4.10 -13.59
N ALA A 72 28.74 3.31 -14.66
CA ALA A 72 29.95 2.61 -15.11
C ALA A 72 31.08 3.58 -15.49
N GLN A 73 30.76 4.73 -16.09
CA GLN A 73 31.74 5.79 -16.34
C GLN A 73 32.22 6.41 -15.03
N VAL A 74 31.32 6.77 -14.11
CA VAL A 74 31.64 7.32 -12.78
C VAL A 74 32.68 6.46 -12.05
N ILE A 75 32.48 5.13 -12.05
CA ILE A 75 33.42 4.16 -11.47
C ILE A 75 34.78 4.23 -12.18
N LYS A 76 34.80 4.19 -13.52
CA LYS A 76 36.04 4.27 -14.32
C LYS A 76 36.80 5.58 -14.14
N SER A 77 36.09 6.67 -13.86
CA SER A 77 36.66 8.00 -13.60
C SER A 77 36.92 8.29 -12.12
N ASN A 78 36.68 7.32 -11.23
CA ASN A 78 36.92 7.41 -9.78
C ASN A 78 36.10 8.50 -9.04
N TYR A 79 34.89 8.82 -9.51
CA TYR A 79 33.96 9.76 -8.85
C TYR A 79 32.89 9.05 -7.99
N GLN A 80 33.00 7.74 -7.80
CA GLN A 80 31.99 6.92 -7.11
C GLN A 80 31.82 7.25 -5.61
N GLN A 81 32.81 7.88 -5.00
CA GLN A 81 32.78 8.28 -3.59
C GLN A 81 32.35 9.74 -3.40
N THR A 82 32.29 10.52 -4.48
CA THR A 82 32.04 11.96 -4.42
C THR A 82 30.57 12.23 -4.02
N PRO A 83 30.30 13.06 -2.99
CA PRO A 83 28.95 13.24 -2.44
C PRO A 83 27.87 13.67 -3.44
N ASN A 84 28.16 14.67 -4.28
CA ASN A 84 27.22 15.19 -5.29
C ASN A 84 26.88 14.15 -6.37
N VAL A 85 27.89 13.42 -6.88
CA VAL A 85 27.70 12.34 -7.86
C VAL A 85 26.98 11.15 -7.24
N GLY A 86 27.38 10.77 -6.03
CA GLY A 86 26.76 9.68 -5.27
C GLY A 86 25.29 9.94 -4.98
N THR A 87 24.93 11.17 -4.57
CA THR A 87 23.54 11.57 -4.32
C THR A 87 22.70 11.54 -5.60
N ALA A 88 23.25 12.01 -6.73
CA ALA A 88 22.57 11.96 -8.02
C ALA A 88 22.38 10.51 -8.52
N LEU A 89 23.39 9.64 -8.31
CA LEU A 89 23.25 8.21 -8.59
C LEU A 89 22.19 7.58 -7.70
N LEU A 90 22.21 7.86 -6.40
CA LEU A 90 21.24 7.36 -5.44
C LEU A 90 19.81 7.70 -5.89
N ASP A 91 19.54 8.97 -6.18
CA ASP A 91 18.25 9.45 -6.67
C ASP A 91 17.82 8.72 -7.96
N ALA A 92 18.73 8.56 -8.92
CA ALA A 92 18.44 7.85 -10.17
C ALA A 92 18.08 6.38 -9.96
N TYR A 93 18.80 5.67 -9.08
CA TYR A 93 18.45 4.28 -8.74
C TYR A 93 17.12 4.17 -8.01
N LEU A 94 16.82 5.11 -7.10
CA LEU A 94 15.56 5.14 -6.36
C LEU A 94 14.35 5.41 -7.28
N LYS A 95 14.48 6.33 -8.23
CA LYS A 95 13.45 6.60 -9.26
C LYS A 95 13.18 5.40 -10.15
N LEU A 96 14.17 4.55 -10.40
CA LEU A 96 14.02 3.28 -11.10
C LEU A 96 13.47 2.14 -10.22
N GLY A 97 13.15 2.40 -8.95
CA GLY A 97 12.68 1.40 -7.98
C GLY A 97 13.75 0.41 -7.53
N LYS A 98 15.04 0.67 -7.84
CA LYS A 98 16.17 -0.22 -7.53
C LYS A 98 16.80 0.13 -6.18
N VAL A 99 16.02 -0.01 -5.11
CA VAL A 99 16.38 0.44 -3.75
C VAL A 99 17.62 -0.27 -3.19
N TYR A 100 17.81 -1.57 -3.47
CA TYR A 100 18.97 -2.30 -2.96
C TYR A 100 20.27 -1.89 -3.67
N GLU A 101 20.20 -1.53 -4.94
CA GLU A 101 21.30 -1.00 -5.74
C GLU A 101 21.63 0.43 -5.31
N ALA A 102 20.61 1.25 -5.06
CA ALA A 102 20.73 2.54 -4.39
C ALA A 102 21.46 2.41 -3.04
N SER A 103 21.13 1.41 -2.23
CA SER A 103 21.81 1.13 -0.95
C SER A 103 23.31 0.82 -1.13
N LYS A 104 23.68 0.12 -2.21
CA LYS A 104 25.11 -0.13 -2.54
C LYS A 104 25.83 1.15 -2.97
N VAL A 105 25.16 2.03 -3.72
CA VAL A 105 25.70 3.36 -4.07
C VAL A 105 25.89 4.16 -2.79
N PHE A 106 24.85 4.25 -1.95
CA PHE A 106 24.84 4.94 -0.67
C PHE A 106 26.06 4.56 0.18
N GLN A 107 26.32 3.26 0.35
CA GLN A 107 27.46 2.74 1.13
C GLN A 107 28.85 3.19 0.63
N ARG A 108 28.97 3.61 -0.64
CA ARG A 108 30.23 4.06 -1.24
C ARG A 108 30.46 5.57 -1.15
N ILE A 109 29.42 6.34 -0.82
CA ILE A 109 29.52 7.80 -0.69
C ILE A 109 30.31 8.13 0.58
N ASP A 110 31.36 8.95 0.44
CA ASP A 110 32.10 9.54 1.56
C ASP A 110 31.34 10.76 2.10
N ASP A 111 31.50 11.11 3.39
CA ASP A 111 30.91 12.32 4.02
C ASP A 111 29.43 12.60 3.67
N ARG A 112 28.58 11.59 3.83
CA ARG A 112 27.14 11.65 3.51
C ARG A 112 26.44 12.77 4.27
N ASP A 113 25.80 13.67 3.54
CA ASP A 113 25.00 14.75 4.11
C ASP A 113 23.56 14.31 4.44
N ILE A 114 22.82 15.17 5.13
CA ILE A 114 21.44 14.91 5.54
C ILE A 114 20.50 14.61 4.37
N VAL A 115 20.78 15.16 3.18
CA VAL A 115 20.00 14.92 1.96
C VAL A 115 20.17 13.47 1.51
N THR A 116 21.41 12.99 1.46
CA THR A 116 21.76 11.60 1.12
C THR A 116 21.09 10.61 2.08
N TRP A 117 21.15 10.87 3.39
CA TRP A 117 20.48 10.03 4.40
C TRP A 117 18.96 10.03 4.23
N SER A 118 18.36 11.21 4.06
CA SER A 118 16.90 11.34 3.92
C SER A 118 16.39 10.65 2.66
N ALA A 119 17.13 10.72 1.55
CA ALA A 119 16.82 10.03 0.30
C ALA A 119 16.83 8.50 0.48
N MET A 120 17.84 7.95 1.15
CA MET A 120 17.92 6.50 1.39
C MET A 120 16.77 5.99 2.28
N ILE A 121 16.40 6.75 3.32
CA ILE A 121 15.25 6.43 4.18
C ILE A 121 13.95 6.49 3.38
N ALA A 122 13.76 7.51 2.54
CA ALA A 122 12.61 7.63 1.66
C ALA A 122 12.52 6.46 0.67
N GLY A 123 13.65 6.00 0.13
CA GLY A 123 13.74 4.84 -0.75
C GLY A 123 13.23 3.56 -0.10
N TYR A 124 13.68 3.27 1.12
CA TYR A 124 13.16 2.12 1.89
C TYR A 124 11.67 2.29 2.25
N ALA A 125 11.24 3.51 2.59
CA ALA A 125 9.83 3.80 2.86
C ALA A 125 8.93 3.52 1.64
N LEU A 126 9.40 3.85 0.42
CA LEU A 126 8.67 3.66 -0.84
C LEU A 126 8.35 2.19 -1.12
N ILE A 127 9.27 1.28 -0.79
CA ILE A 127 9.06 -0.17 -0.95
C ILE A 127 8.43 -0.83 0.28
N GLY A 128 8.08 -0.06 1.31
CA GLY A 128 7.47 -0.56 2.53
C GLY A 128 8.41 -1.34 3.45
N ASP A 129 9.73 -1.22 3.25
CA ASP A 129 10.75 -1.86 4.09
C ASP A 129 11.06 -0.97 5.30
N THR A 130 10.21 -1.11 6.33
CA THR A 130 10.33 -0.35 7.58
C THR A 130 11.64 -0.66 8.30
N GLU A 131 12.10 -1.91 8.28
CA GLU A 131 13.31 -2.32 8.99
C GLU A 131 14.56 -1.70 8.36
N GLY A 132 14.67 -1.74 7.02
CA GLY A 132 15.70 -1.05 6.27
C GLY A 132 15.72 0.46 6.56
N ALA A 133 14.55 1.11 6.54
CA ALA A 133 14.42 2.53 6.84
C ALA A 133 14.88 2.88 8.28
N VAL A 134 14.47 2.08 9.27
CA VAL A 134 14.89 2.25 10.67
C VAL A 134 16.39 2.06 10.84
N ASN A 135 16.98 1.06 10.18
CA ASN A 135 18.41 0.81 10.26
C ASN A 135 19.23 1.99 9.74
N ILE A 136 18.86 2.54 8.58
CA ILE A 136 19.50 3.74 8.01
C ILE A 136 19.31 4.96 8.94
N PHE A 137 18.10 5.17 9.47
CA PHE A 137 17.84 6.27 10.41
C PHE A 137 18.70 6.16 11.68
N MET A 138 18.82 4.97 12.24
CA MET A 138 19.62 4.73 13.44
C MET A 138 21.12 4.83 13.17
N GLU A 139 21.59 4.42 11.98
CA GLU A 139 22.98 4.65 11.55
C GLU A 139 23.29 6.15 11.44
N MET A 140 22.43 6.92 10.77
CA MET A 140 22.53 8.39 10.68
C MET A 140 22.65 9.02 12.07
N ALA A 141 21.76 8.65 13.00
CA ALA A 141 21.75 9.18 14.36
C ALA A 141 23.03 8.81 15.14
N ARG A 142 23.56 7.60 14.97
CA ARG A 142 24.83 7.16 15.60
C ARG A 142 26.04 7.92 15.07
N GLN A 143 26.01 8.37 13.82
CA GLN A 143 27.04 9.23 13.24
C GLN A 143 26.91 10.70 13.68
N GLY A 144 25.96 11.02 14.57
CA GLY A 144 25.77 12.38 15.09
C GLY A 144 25.08 13.33 14.11
N ILE A 145 24.60 12.83 12.97
CA ILE A 145 23.88 13.61 11.98
C ILE A 145 22.45 13.84 12.48
N LYS A 146 22.07 15.11 12.60
CA LYS A 146 20.75 15.50 13.14
C LYS A 146 19.67 15.31 12.07
N PRO A 147 18.58 14.58 12.37
CA PRO A 147 17.43 14.48 11.47
C PRO A 147 16.81 15.85 11.20
N ASN A 148 16.31 16.05 10.00
CA ASN A 148 15.45 17.19 9.63
C ASN A 148 13.99 16.73 9.41
N GLU A 149 13.12 17.67 9.03
CA GLU A 149 11.70 17.42 8.76
C GLU A 149 11.46 16.35 7.68
N TYR A 150 12.30 16.31 6.63
CA TYR A 150 12.21 15.30 5.57
C TYR A 150 12.64 13.93 6.08
N THR A 151 13.68 13.86 6.92
CA THR A 151 14.08 12.60 7.55
C THR A 151 12.96 12.02 8.42
N PHE A 152 12.31 12.87 9.23
CA PHE A 152 11.17 12.46 10.06
C PHE A 152 9.97 12.04 9.23
N SER A 153 9.61 12.81 8.20
CA SER A 153 8.52 12.46 7.29
C SER A 153 8.75 11.09 6.64
N SER A 154 9.96 10.83 6.12
CA SER A 154 10.30 9.57 5.47
C SER A 154 10.22 8.37 6.43
N ILE A 155 10.80 8.46 7.64
CA ILE A 155 10.77 7.34 8.59
C ILE A 155 9.36 7.08 9.14
N ILE A 156 8.56 8.13 9.37
CA ILE A 156 7.17 7.99 9.81
C ILE A 156 6.31 7.36 8.71
N ASN A 157 6.52 7.74 7.45
CA ASN A 157 5.86 7.10 6.31
C ASN A 157 6.26 5.62 6.17
N ALA A 158 7.52 5.26 6.43
CA ALA A 158 7.94 3.86 6.47
C ALA A 158 7.18 3.06 7.55
N CYS A 159 6.84 3.69 8.68
CA CYS A 159 6.00 3.09 9.72
C CYS A 159 4.51 2.99 9.36
N ALA A 160 4.06 3.58 8.25
CA ALA A 160 2.69 3.44 7.76
C ALA A 160 2.44 2.11 7.02
N ALA A 161 3.50 1.36 6.68
CA ALA A 161 3.42 0.05 6.03
C ALA A 161 2.64 -0.96 6.88
N SER A 162 1.94 -1.93 6.28
CA SER A 162 1.10 -2.91 6.99
C SER A 162 1.88 -3.84 7.91
N MET A 163 3.14 -4.15 7.57
CA MET A 163 4.02 -4.99 8.37
C MET A 163 4.80 -4.22 9.44
N ALA A 164 4.80 -2.89 9.40
CA ALA A 164 5.47 -2.05 10.40
C ALA A 164 4.89 -2.29 11.80
N ALA A 165 5.69 -2.09 12.84
CA ALA A 165 5.19 -2.10 14.20
C ALA A 165 4.51 -0.76 14.54
N VAL A 166 3.30 -0.77 15.11
CA VAL A 166 2.57 0.47 15.47
C VAL A 166 3.37 1.29 16.49
N LYS A 167 4.04 0.58 17.40
CA LYS A 167 4.85 1.20 18.46
C LYS A 167 6.04 1.97 17.92
N GLN A 168 6.64 1.52 16.81
CA GLN A 168 7.74 2.24 16.15
C GLN A 168 7.27 3.60 15.63
N GLY A 169 6.10 3.67 14.99
CA GLY A 169 5.51 4.94 14.55
C GLY A 169 5.30 5.92 15.71
N LYS A 170 4.80 5.43 16.87
CA LYS A 170 4.64 6.25 18.09
C LYS A 170 5.99 6.71 18.67
N GLN A 171 7.05 5.90 18.57
CA GLN A 171 8.41 6.29 18.99
C GLN A 171 8.97 7.42 18.12
N PHE A 172 8.85 7.32 16.79
CA PHE A 172 9.30 8.39 15.88
C PHE A 172 8.46 9.66 16.01
N HIS A 173 7.17 9.55 16.30
CA HIS A 173 6.35 10.71 16.66
C HIS A 173 6.86 11.38 17.95
N ALA A 174 7.14 10.61 19.01
CA ALA A 174 7.71 11.18 20.24
C ALA A 174 9.08 11.83 19.99
N TRP A 175 9.90 11.26 19.11
CA TRP A 175 11.18 11.85 18.73
C TRP A 175 11.00 13.13 17.90
N SER A 176 10.08 13.19 16.95
CA SER A 176 9.83 14.41 16.18
C SER A 176 9.36 15.57 17.07
N ILE A 177 8.59 15.29 18.13
CA ILE A 177 8.23 16.29 19.16
C ILE A 177 9.47 16.77 19.92
N LYS A 178 10.31 15.84 20.42
CA LYS A 178 11.55 16.20 21.14
C LYS A 178 12.52 17.02 20.27
N SER A 179 12.51 16.77 18.97
CA SER A 179 13.32 17.49 17.98
C SER A 179 12.63 18.74 17.42
N LYS A 180 11.41 19.07 17.88
CA LYS A 180 10.61 20.24 17.45
C LYS A 180 10.19 20.27 15.97
N TYR A 181 10.11 19.10 15.33
CA TYR A 181 9.67 18.96 13.92
C TYR A 181 8.24 18.46 13.78
N ASN A 182 7.54 18.11 14.87
CA ASN A 182 6.20 17.52 14.82
C ASN A 182 5.15 18.40 14.10
N ASN A 183 5.33 19.73 14.12
CA ASN A 183 4.44 20.68 13.46
C ASN A 183 4.87 21.04 12.03
N ALA A 184 6.03 20.56 11.56
CA ALA A 184 6.41 20.77 10.16
C ALA A 184 5.37 20.09 9.26
N LEU A 185 4.91 20.78 8.22
CA LEU A 185 3.78 20.34 7.38
C LEU A 185 3.95 18.89 6.91
N CYS A 186 5.10 18.56 6.30
CA CYS A 186 5.38 17.22 5.81
C CYS A 186 5.42 16.13 6.91
N VAL A 187 5.89 16.47 8.12
CA VAL A 187 5.92 15.54 9.27
C VAL A 187 4.51 15.32 9.80
N SER A 188 3.73 16.39 9.97
CA SER A 188 2.35 16.31 10.45
C SER A 188 1.46 15.52 9.49
N SER A 189 1.61 15.70 8.17
CA SER A 189 0.89 14.92 7.15
C SER A 189 1.32 13.45 7.12
N ALA A 190 2.62 13.16 7.32
CA ALA A 190 3.10 11.79 7.48
C ALA A 190 2.53 11.12 8.74
N LEU A 191 2.40 11.84 9.85
CA LEU A 191 1.78 11.35 11.09
C LEU A 191 0.31 11.00 10.89
N VAL A 192 -0.48 11.89 10.27
CA VAL A 192 -1.89 11.63 9.94
C VAL A 192 -2.01 10.36 9.09
N THR A 193 -1.18 10.25 8.05
CA THR A 193 -1.13 9.08 7.16
C THR A 193 -0.79 7.80 7.92
N MET A 194 0.24 7.85 8.79
CA MET A 194 0.69 6.72 9.59
C MET A 194 -0.40 6.26 10.54
N TYR A 195 -0.99 7.15 11.34
CA TYR A 195 -2.05 6.78 12.29
C TYR A 195 -3.27 6.17 11.60
N ALA A 196 -3.73 6.75 10.49
CA ALA A 196 -4.83 6.21 9.69
C ALA A 196 -4.51 4.80 9.16
N LYS A 197 -3.35 4.62 8.51
CA LYS A 197 -2.93 3.32 7.96
C LYS A 197 -2.56 2.28 9.02
N ARG A 198 -2.43 2.69 10.29
CA ARG A 198 -2.14 1.84 11.44
C ARG A 198 -3.35 1.61 12.33
N GLY A 199 -4.56 1.90 11.86
CA GLY A 199 -5.79 1.51 12.56
C GLY A 199 -6.22 2.46 13.69
N ASP A 200 -5.55 3.61 13.85
CA ASP A 200 -5.81 4.60 14.90
C ASP A 200 -6.35 5.90 14.26
N ILE A 201 -7.56 5.82 13.71
CA ILE A 201 -8.19 6.91 12.94
C ILE A 201 -8.50 8.13 13.81
N ASP A 202 -8.72 7.92 15.11
CA ASP A 202 -8.97 9.00 16.06
C ASP A 202 -7.71 9.84 16.27
N SER A 203 -6.55 9.21 16.49
CA SER A 203 -5.27 9.94 16.55
C SER A 203 -4.94 10.64 15.23
N ALA A 204 -5.28 10.03 14.08
CA ALA A 204 -5.11 10.66 12.77
C ALA A 204 -5.96 11.93 12.66
N ASN A 205 -7.24 11.86 13.06
CA ASN A 205 -8.16 12.99 13.05
C ASN A 205 -7.74 14.10 14.03
N GLU A 206 -7.25 13.75 15.22
CA GLU A 206 -6.73 14.74 16.16
C GLU A 206 -5.47 15.44 15.62
N GLY A 207 -4.56 14.69 15.00
CA GLY A 207 -3.40 15.25 14.30
C GLY A 207 -3.83 16.18 13.16
N PHE A 208 -4.80 15.74 12.36
CA PHE A 208 -5.36 16.50 11.25
C PHE A 208 -6.01 17.81 11.70
N LYS A 209 -6.78 17.80 12.79
CA LYS A 209 -7.42 19.02 13.33
C LYS A 209 -6.41 20.03 13.88
N ARG A 210 -5.29 19.56 14.44
CA ARG A 210 -4.23 20.41 15.00
C ARG A 210 -3.38 21.12 13.95
N GLN A 211 -3.42 20.67 12.69
CA GLN A 211 -2.71 21.34 11.60
C GLN A 211 -3.29 22.73 11.34
N GLU A 212 -2.44 23.76 11.39
CA GLU A 212 -2.78 25.12 10.98
C GLU A 212 -2.90 25.21 9.46
N GLU A 213 -1.89 24.69 8.76
CA GLU A 213 -1.85 24.52 7.31
C GLU A 213 -1.93 23.03 6.95
N ARG A 214 -2.63 22.70 5.86
CA ARG A 214 -2.81 21.32 5.39
C ARG A 214 -2.43 21.23 3.92
N ASP A 215 -1.57 20.27 3.60
CA ASP A 215 -1.29 19.89 2.22
C ASP A 215 -2.33 18.89 1.71
N LEU A 216 -2.34 18.70 0.39
CA LEU A 216 -3.23 17.74 -0.27
C LEU A 216 -3.02 16.31 0.24
N VAL A 217 -1.80 15.96 0.66
CA VAL A 217 -1.48 14.66 1.27
C VAL A 217 -2.28 14.46 2.55
N SER A 218 -2.33 15.43 3.46
CA SER A 218 -3.09 15.31 4.71
C SER A 218 -4.60 15.13 4.47
N TRP A 219 -5.17 15.94 3.56
CA TRP A 219 -6.57 15.83 3.15
C TRP A 219 -6.90 14.45 2.57
N ASN A 220 -6.10 14.00 1.60
CA ASN A 220 -6.29 12.70 0.95
C ASN A 220 -6.11 11.54 1.91
N SER A 221 -5.18 11.66 2.87
CA SER A 221 -4.97 10.66 3.93
C SER A 221 -6.17 10.55 4.86
N MET A 222 -6.84 11.66 5.21
CA MET A 222 -8.06 11.60 6.03
C MET A 222 -9.25 11.02 5.28
N ILE A 223 -9.47 11.41 4.02
CA ILE A 223 -10.55 10.86 3.19
C ILE A 223 -10.37 9.35 3.04
N SER A 224 -9.16 8.92 2.64
CA SER A 224 -8.84 7.50 2.45
C SER A 224 -8.84 6.73 3.77
N GLY A 225 -8.38 7.35 4.86
CA GLY A 225 -8.43 6.77 6.21
C GLY A 225 -9.86 6.49 6.65
N TYR A 226 -10.76 7.46 6.52
CA TYR A 226 -12.18 7.24 6.84
C TYR A 226 -12.83 6.19 5.94
N ALA A 227 -12.49 6.14 4.64
CA ALA A 227 -12.94 5.08 3.74
C ALA A 227 -12.52 3.69 4.24
N GLN A 228 -11.25 3.51 4.58
CA GLN A 228 -10.68 2.26 5.09
C GLN A 228 -11.21 1.89 6.48
N HIS A 229 -11.82 2.81 7.22
CA HIS A 229 -12.37 2.54 8.55
C HIS A 229 -13.90 2.37 8.56
N GLY A 230 -14.54 2.32 7.38
CA GLY A 230 -15.99 2.21 7.26
C GLY A 230 -16.75 3.50 7.56
N SER A 231 -16.06 4.63 7.74
CA SER A 231 -16.64 5.93 8.10
C SER A 231 -16.93 6.80 6.86
N GLY A 232 -17.66 6.24 5.88
CA GLY A 232 -17.82 6.89 4.57
C GLY A 232 -18.45 8.29 4.62
N ARG A 233 -19.39 8.54 5.54
CA ARG A 233 -19.99 9.87 5.73
C ARG A 233 -18.97 10.92 6.19
N LYS A 234 -18.08 10.58 7.13
CA LYS A 234 -16.99 11.47 7.57
C LYS A 234 -16.01 11.79 6.43
N ALA A 235 -15.72 10.81 5.56
CA ALA A 235 -14.89 11.05 4.37
C ALA A 235 -15.54 12.09 3.42
N ILE A 236 -16.86 12.01 3.23
CA ILE A 236 -17.63 12.98 2.44
C ILE A 236 -17.61 14.36 3.11
N GLU A 237 -17.74 14.44 4.43
CA GLU A 237 -17.65 15.71 5.16
C GLU A 237 -16.29 16.40 4.97
N VAL A 238 -15.20 15.63 5.02
CA VAL A 238 -13.84 16.13 4.74
C VAL A 238 -13.71 16.63 3.29
N PHE A 239 -14.24 15.87 2.31
CA PHE A 239 -14.27 16.31 0.91
C PHE A 239 -15.06 17.61 0.72
N GLN A 240 -16.24 17.72 1.35
CA GLN A 240 -17.06 18.92 1.27
C GLN A 240 -16.38 20.12 1.91
N GLU A 241 -15.59 19.92 2.96
CA GLU A 241 -14.76 20.99 3.53
C GLU A 241 -13.70 21.47 2.54
N MET A 242 -13.03 20.56 1.83
CA MET A 242 -12.11 20.95 0.74
C MET A 242 -12.82 21.79 -0.33
N GLU A 243 -14.06 21.43 -0.69
CA GLU A 243 -14.86 22.21 -1.65
C GLU A 243 -15.19 23.61 -1.13
N ARG A 244 -15.56 23.75 0.14
CA ARG A 244 -15.86 25.05 0.76
C ARG A 244 -14.63 25.96 0.80
N GLN A 245 -13.45 25.37 0.96
CA GLN A 245 -12.17 26.07 0.95
C GLN A 245 -11.65 26.34 -0.48
N ASN A 246 -12.37 25.92 -1.53
CA ASN A 246 -11.96 26.04 -2.94
C ASN A 246 -10.56 25.45 -3.21
N LEU A 247 -10.25 24.31 -2.58
CA LEU A 247 -8.99 23.60 -2.81
C LEU A 247 -9.06 22.82 -4.12
N ASP A 248 -7.95 22.79 -4.85
CA ASP A 248 -7.78 21.93 -6.02
C ASP A 248 -7.73 20.47 -5.59
N MET A 249 -8.58 19.65 -6.20
CA MET A 249 -8.71 18.22 -5.92
C MET A 249 -8.01 17.44 -7.02
N ASP A 250 -7.37 16.34 -6.65
CA ASP A 250 -6.67 15.49 -7.60
C ASP A 250 -7.36 14.12 -7.76
N THR A 251 -6.78 13.31 -8.64
CA THR A 251 -7.11 11.91 -8.84
C THR A 251 -7.22 11.14 -7.52
N VAL A 252 -6.30 11.37 -6.58
CA VAL A 252 -6.27 10.63 -5.31
C VAL A 252 -7.43 11.03 -4.40
N THR A 253 -7.83 12.31 -4.39
CA THR A 253 -9.01 12.79 -3.67
C THR A 253 -10.27 12.06 -4.11
N PHE A 254 -10.48 11.93 -5.43
CA PHE A 254 -11.67 11.26 -5.97
C PHE A 254 -11.66 9.75 -5.79
N ILE A 255 -10.51 9.08 -5.91
CA ILE A 255 -10.36 7.67 -5.53
C ILE A 255 -10.78 7.47 -4.06
N GLY A 256 -10.29 8.33 -3.16
CA GLY A 256 -10.60 8.26 -1.73
C GLY A 256 -12.09 8.39 -1.44
N VAL A 257 -12.76 9.42 -1.99
CA VAL A 257 -14.19 9.67 -1.70
C VAL A 257 -15.12 8.63 -2.35
N ILE A 258 -14.77 8.12 -3.54
CA ILE A 258 -15.54 7.03 -4.18
C ILE A 258 -15.35 5.74 -3.40
N SER A 259 -14.13 5.41 -2.96
CA SER A 259 -13.87 4.25 -2.08
C SER A 259 -14.63 4.35 -0.77
N ALA A 260 -14.75 5.55 -0.18
CA ALA A 260 -15.59 5.78 0.99
C ALA A 260 -17.06 5.43 0.73
N CYS A 261 -17.59 5.84 -0.43
CA CYS A 261 -18.95 5.48 -0.86
C CYS A 261 -19.08 3.97 -1.06
N THR A 262 -18.08 3.32 -1.67
CA THR A 262 -18.01 1.86 -1.88
C THR A 262 -18.07 1.09 -0.59
N HIS A 263 -17.36 1.52 0.46
CA HIS A 263 -17.34 0.80 1.73
C HIS A 263 -18.54 1.12 2.64
N ALA A 264 -19.27 2.20 2.37
CA ALA A 264 -20.49 2.58 3.09
C ALA A 264 -21.79 2.26 2.35
N GLY A 265 -21.72 1.67 1.14
CA GLY A 265 -22.90 1.32 0.34
C GLY A 265 -23.64 2.51 -0.27
N LEU A 266 -22.97 3.64 -0.42
CA LEU A 266 -23.54 4.90 -0.91
C LEU A 266 -23.45 4.98 -2.45
N VAL A 267 -24.24 4.15 -3.13
CA VAL A 267 -24.15 3.94 -4.58
C VAL A 267 -24.42 5.22 -5.37
N GLU A 268 -25.45 5.97 -4.99
CA GLU A 268 -25.83 7.20 -5.69
C GLU A 268 -24.78 8.30 -5.51
N GLU A 269 -24.29 8.48 -4.27
CA GLU A 269 -23.24 9.44 -3.98
C GLU A 269 -21.93 9.10 -4.70
N GLY A 270 -21.53 7.81 -4.71
CA GLY A 270 -20.34 7.36 -5.42
C GLY A 270 -20.41 7.65 -6.93
N GLN A 271 -21.55 7.36 -7.56
CA GLN A 271 -21.78 7.70 -8.97
C GLN A 271 -21.80 9.21 -9.21
N ASN A 272 -22.35 10.00 -8.29
CA ASN A 272 -22.31 11.45 -8.38
C ASN A 272 -20.88 12.00 -8.31
N PHE A 273 -20.05 11.52 -7.38
CA PHE A 273 -18.64 11.92 -7.30
C PHE A 273 -17.87 11.57 -8.58
N PHE A 274 -18.05 10.36 -9.12
CA PHE A 274 -17.44 9.98 -10.39
C PHE A 274 -17.86 10.90 -11.54
N ASN A 275 -19.15 11.26 -11.63
CA ASN A 275 -19.63 12.19 -12.66
C ASN A 275 -19.09 13.61 -12.47
N ARG A 276 -19.01 14.10 -11.24
CA ARG A 276 -18.49 15.44 -10.92
C ARG A 276 -17.00 15.55 -11.22
N MET A 277 -16.23 14.51 -10.92
CA MET A 277 -14.82 14.41 -11.26
C MET A 277 -14.57 14.71 -12.74
N VAL A 278 -15.33 14.06 -13.63
CA VAL A 278 -15.18 14.24 -15.08
C VAL A 278 -15.77 15.57 -15.56
N LYS A 279 -16.99 15.92 -15.12
CA LYS A 279 -17.74 17.05 -15.68
C LYS A 279 -17.35 18.41 -15.10
N LYS A 280 -17.09 18.48 -13.79
CA LYS A 280 -16.80 19.72 -13.07
C LYS A 280 -15.29 19.93 -12.89
N TYR A 281 -14.55 18.87 -12.54
CA TYR A 281 -13.12 18.97 -12.24
C TYR A 281 -12.23 18.61 -13.43
N HIS A 282 -12.81 18.10 -14.53
CA HIS A 282 -12.07 17.71 -15.74
C HIS A 282 -10.92 16.73 -15.49
N ILE A 283 -11.07 15.88 -14.46
CA ILE A 283 -10.12 14.83 -14.13
C ILE A 283 -10.50 13.58 -14.92
N GLU A 284 -9.56 13.09 -15.73
CA GLU A 284 -9.75 11.87 -16.52
C GLU A 284 -9.77 10.62 -15.62
N PRO A 285 -10.77 9.73 -15.75
CA PRO A 285 -10.83 8.52 -14.94
C PRO A 285 -9.66 7.55 -15.22
N THR A 286 -8.91 7.23 -14.17
CA THR A 286 -7.86 6.19 -14.18
C THR A 286 -8.43 4.79 -13.90
N MET A 287 -7.61 3.75 -14.06
CA MET A 287 -7.97 2.34 -13.76
C MET A 287 -8.52 2.19 -12.33
N GLU A 288 -7.95 2.90 -11.38
CA GLU A 288 -8.34 2.88 -9.97
C GLU A 288 -9.76 3.41 -9.77
N HIS A 289 -10.14 4.50 -10.46
CA HIS A 289 -11.50 5.03 -10.39
C HIS A 289 -12.53 4.01 -10.91
N TYR A 290 -12.25 3.38 -12.06
CA TYR A 290 -13.10 2.32 -12.59
C TYR A 290 -13.15 1.12 -11.63
N SER A 291 -12.03 0.73 -11.02
CA SER A 291 -12.00 -0.33 -10.01
C SER A 291 -12.89 -0.01 -8.80
N CYS A 292 -12.89 1.25 -8.33
CA CYS A 292 -13.76 1.68 -7.24
C CYS A 292 -15.24 1.61 -7.64
N MET A 293 -15.59 2.00 -8.87
CA MET A 293 -16.96 1.93 -9.39
C MET A 293 -17.44 0.49 -9.59
N VAL A 294 -16.58 -0.41 -10.08
CA VAL A 294 -16.88 -1.85 -10.20
C VAL A 294 -17.10 -2.46 -8.82
N ASP A 295 -16.27 -2.11 -7.83
CA ASP A 295 -16.46 -2.57 -6.45
C ASP A 295 -17.75 -1.99 -5.83
N LEU A 296 -18.06 -0.71 -6.07
CA LEU A 296 -19.30 -0.05 -5.63
C LEU A 296 -20.55 -0.79 -6.11
N TYR A 297 -20.64 -1.01 -7.43
CA TYR A 297 -21.77 -1.70 -8.04
C TYR A 297 -21.79 -3.19 -7.69
N GLY A 298 -20.62 -3.83 -7.64
CA GLY A 298 -20.48 -5.23 -7.26
C GLY A 298 -20.98 -5.51 -5.85
N ARG A 299 -20.57 -4.71 -4.86
CA ARG A 299 -21.05 -4.84 -3.47
C ARG A 299 -22.56 -4.61 -3.36
N ALA A 300 -23.10 -3.67 -4.14
CA ALA A 300 -24.54 -3.39 -4.20
C ALA A 300 -25.37 -4.43 -4.98
N GLY A 301 -24.75 -5.48 -5.55
CA GLY A 301 -25.45 -6.50 -6.34
C GLY A 301 -25.85 -6.05 -7.75
N MET A 302 -25.43 -4.86 -8.17
CA MET A 302 -25.69 -4.31 -9.50
C MET A 302 -24.67 -4.83 -10.52
N LEU A 303 -24.57 -6.15 -10.67
CA LEU A 303 -23.52 -6.82 -11.44
C LEU A 303 -23.49 -6.41 -12.92
N GLU A 304 -24.66 -6.21 -13.54
CA GLU A 304 -24.75 -5.73 -14.92
C GLU A 304 -24.20 -4.31 -15.09
N LYS A 305 -24.45 -3.41 -14.12
CA LYS A 305 -23.86 -2.08 -14.15
C LYS A 305 -22.35 -2.16 -13.97
N ALA A 306 -21.86 -3.03 -13.07
CA ALA A 306 -20.44 -3.25 -12.89
C ALA A 306 -19.78 -3.76 -14.19
N LEU A 307 -20.41 -4.70 -14.89
CA LEU A 307 -19.92 -5.23 -16.16
C LEU A 307 -19.91 -4.15 -17.27
N ASN A 308 -20.95 -3.32 -17.34
CA ASN A 308 -21.02 -2.20 -18.28
C ASN A 308 -19.93 -1.15 -18.03
N ILE A 309 -19.59 -0.86 -16.76
CA ILE A 309 -18.46 0.01 -16.40
C ILE A 309 -17.14 -0.56 -16.92
N ILE A 310 -16.94 -1.88 -16.82
CA ILE A 310 -15.76 -2.54 -17.39
C ILE A 310 -15.75 -2.40 -18.92
N HIS A 311 -16.86 -2.67 -19.60
CA HIS A 311 -16.89 -2.57 -21.06
C HIS A 311 -16.74 -1.14 -21.60
N GLY A 312 -17.14 -0.14 -20.82
CA GLY A 312 -17.08 1.27 -21.20
C GLY A 312 -15.76 2.00 -20.89
N MET A 313 -14.79 1.35 -20.25
CA MET A 313 -13.50 1.97 -19.93
C MET A 313 -12.61 2.10 -21.19
N PRO A 314 -11.75 3.15 -21.29
CA PRO A 314 -10.95 3.42 -22.50
C PRO A 314 -9.70 2.54 -22.67
N PHE A 315 -9.47 1.59 -21.75
CA PHE A 315 -8.29 0.72 -21.71
C PHE A 315 -8.69 -0.71 -21.33
N THR A 316 -7.75 -1.66 -21.28
CA THR A 316 -8.04 -3.06 -20.93
C THR A 316 -8.05 -3.26 -19.41
N ALA A 317 -9.08 -3.92 -18.89
CA ALA A 317 -9.24 -4.13 -17.45
C ALA A 317 -8.12 -5.02 -16.93
N THR A 318 -7.53 -4.57 -15.83
CA THR A 318 -6.54 -5.35 -15.08
C THR A 318 -7.21 -6.52 -14.36
N ALA A 319 -6.38 -7.46 -13.92
CA ALA A 319 -6.82 -8.59 -13.11
C ALA A 319 -7.54 -8.15 -11.81
N THR A 320 -7.19 -7.01 -11.22
CA THR A 320 -7.81 -6.51 -9.99
C THR A 320 -9.29 -6.17 -10.20
N VAL A 321 -9.64 -5.51 -11.31
CA VAL A 321 -11.02 -5.17 -11.65
C VAL A 321 -11.88 -6.42 -11.84
N TRP A 322 -11.35 -7.41 -12.57
CA TRP A 322 -12.04 -8.69 -12.76
C TRP A 322 -12.17 -9.49 -11.46
N ARG A 323 -11.18 -9.43 -10.55
CA ARG A 323 -11.29 -10.04 -9.22
C ARG A 323 -12.40 -9.42 -8.39
N SER A 324 -12.55 -8.09 -8.42
CA SER A 324 -13.64 -7.42 -7.70
C SER A 324 -15.00 -7.88 -8.20
N LEU A 325 -15.18 -7.95 -9.53
CA LEU A 325 -16.43 -8.47 -10.11
C LEU A 325 -16.65 -9.95 -9.79
N LEU A 326 -15.61 -10.79 -9.84
CA LEU A 326 -15.71 -12.21 -9.48
C LEU A 326 -16.15 -12.41 -8.03
N ALA A 327 -15.57 -11.63 -7.12
CA ALA A 327 -15.94 -11.67 -5.71
C ALA A 327 -17.40 -11.25 -5.50
N ALA A 328 -17.85 -10.19 -6.19
CA ALA A 328 -19.23 -9.72 -6.15
C ALA A 328 -20.21 -10.76 -6.72
N SER A 329 -19.92 -11.35 -7.87
CA SER A 329 -20.78 -12.38 -8.48
C SER A 329 -20.94 -13.60 -7.59
N ARG A 330 -19.88 -13.99 -6.86
CA ARG A 330 -19.95 -15.06 -5.85
C ARG A 330 -20.84 -14.68 -4.66
N VAL A 331 -20.69 -13.47 -4.13
CA VAL A 331 -21.47 -12.98 -2.98
C VAL A 331 -22.96 -12.88 -3.32
N HIS A 332 -23.29 -12.46 -4.54
CA HIS A 332 -24.67 -12.32 -5.03
C HIS A 332 -25.19 -13.56 -5.78
N HIS A 333 -24.50 -14.69 -5.64
CA HIS A 333 -24.89 -15.99 -6.22
C HIS A 333 -25.14 -16.01 -7.75
N ASN A 334 -24.54 -15.09 -8.52
CA ASN A 334 -24.61 -15.10 -9.97
C ASN A 334 -23.52 -16.02 -10.54
N VAL A 335 -23.82 -17.31 -10.60
CA VAL A 335 -22.90 -18.38 -11.02
C VAL A 335 -22.43 -18.20 -12.46
N GLU A 336 -23.32 -17.85 -13.38
CA GLU A 336 -23.02 -17.71 -14.80
C GLU A 336 -21.97 -16.62 -15.04
N LEU A 337 -22.20 -15.42 -14.48
CA LEU A 337 -21.24 -14.33 -14.60
C LEU A 337 -19.92 -14.64 -13.87
N ALA A 338 -19.99 -15.33 -12.72
CA ALA A 338 -18.80 -15.71 -11.97
C ALA A 338 -17.89 -16.66 -12.76
N ILE A 339 -18.45 -17.63 -13.49
CA ILE A 339 -17.69 -18.53 -14.37
C ILE A 339 -17.00 -17.73 -15.48
N LEU A 340 -17.76 -16.90 -16.21
CA LEU A 340 -17.25 -16.08 -17.32
C LEU A 340 -16.07 -15.19 -16.87
N VAL A 341 -16.24 -14.50 -15.73
CA VAL A 341 -15.22 -13.60 -15.20
C VAL A 341 -13.97 -14.36 -14.76
N ALA A 342 -14.13 -15.52 -14.12
CA ALA A 342 -12.99 -16.29 -13.65
C ALA A 342 -12.16 -16.89 -14.79
N GLU A 343 -12.80 -17.39 -15.85
CA GLU A 343 -12.11 -17.86 -17.06
C GLU A 343 -11.32 -16.73 -17.73
N ARG A 344 -11.90 -15.53 -17.81
CA ARG A 344 -11.21 -14.33 -18.32
C ARG A 344 -10.01 -13.95 -17.45
N LEU A 345 -10.17 -13.97 -16.12
CA LEU A 345 -9.10 -13.68 -15.17
C LEU A 345 -7.93 -14.68 -15.28
N ILE A 346 -8.23 -15.97 -15.38
CA ILE A 346 -7.24 -17.03 -15.60
C ILE A 346 -6.49 -16.85 -16.93
N SER A 347 -7.19 -16.37 -17.96
CA SER A 347 -6.59 -16.10 -19.28
C SER A 347 -5.63 -14.90 -19.22
N LEU A 348 -5.99 -13.84 -18.49
CA LEU A 348 -5.17 -12.64 -18.29
C LEU A 348 -3.98 -12.89 -17.36
N GLN A 349 -4.17 -13.63 -16.27
CA GLN A 349 -3.13 -13.97 -15.31
C GLN A 349 -3.11 -15.47 -15.00
N PRO A 350 -2.45 -16.28 -15.84
CA PRO A 350 -2.35 -17.74 -15.67
C PRO A 350 -1.72 -18.21 -14.35
N LYS A 351 -1.07 -17.31 -13.61
CA LYS A 351 -0.41 -17.59 -12.33
C LYS A 351 -1.23 -17.15 -11.11
N ASP A 352 -2.40 -16.56 -11.30
CA ASP A 352 -3.25 -16.09 -10.20
C ASP A 352 -3.98 -17.26 -9.51
N SER A 353 -3.46 -17.71 -8.37
CA SER A 353 -4.05 -18.81 -7.62
C SER A 353 -5.48 -18.54 -7.11
N ALA A 354 -5.82 -17.28 -6.83
CA ALA A 354 -7.13 -16.93 -6.28
C ALA A 354 -8.24 -17.17 -7.31
N ALA A 355 -7.98 -16.88 -8.58
CA ALA A 355 -8.91 -17.10 -9.69
C ALA A 355 -9.28 -18.58 -9.85
N TYR A 356 -8.28 -19.48 -9.84
CA TYR A 356 -8.49 -20.93 -9.90
C TYR A 356 -9.28 -21.45 -8.71
N VAL A 357 -8.91 -21.02 -7.50
CA VAL A 357 -9.57 -21.45 -6.28
C VAL A 357 -11.03 -21.00 -6.28
N LEU A 358 -11.31 -19.75 -6.67
CA LEU A 358 -12.67 -19.22 -6.77
C LEU A 358 -13.49 -19.96 -7.83
N LEU A 359 -12.96 -20.19 -9.04
CA LEU A 359 -13.67 -20.92 -10.09
C LEU A 359 -13.97 -22.36 -9.68
N SER A 360 -12.98 -23.05 -9.10
CA SER A 360 -13.17 -24.41 -8.57
C SER A 360 -14.26 -24.44 -7.51
N ASN A 361 -14.30 -23.44 -6.62
CA ASN A 361 -15.32 -23.31 -5.60
C ASN A 361 -16.71 -23.04 -6.19
N ILE A 362 -16.81 -22.18 -7.21
CA ILE A 362 -18.07 -21.88 -7.91
C ILE A 362 -18.64 -23.15 -8.55
N TYR A 363 -17.81 -23.93 -9.25
CA TYR A 363 -18.25 -25.21 -9.80
C TYR A 363 -18.69 -26.20 -8.73
N ALA A 364 -18.01 -26.25 -7.58
CA ALA A 364 -18.41 -27.10 -6.46
C ALA A 364 -19.79 -26.68 -5.91
N THR A 365 -20.03 -25.38 -5.70
CA THR A 365 -21.32 -24.87 -5.24
C THR A 365 -22.46 -25.10 -6.25
N ALA A 366 -22.14 -25.15 -7.55
CA ALA A 366 -23.09 -25.46 -8.61
C ALA A 366 -23.29 -26.97 -8.83
N GLY A 367 -22.62 -27.84 -8.05
CA GLY A 367 -22.67 -29.30 -8.20
C GLY A 367 -21.92 -29.84 -9.42
N ASN A 368 -21.16 -29.01 -10.14
CA ASN A 368 -20.41 -29.40 -11.34
C ASN A 368 -19.00 -29.91 -10.98
N TRP A 369 -18.94 -31.11 -10.41
CA TRP A 369 -17.70 -31.74 -9.94
C TRP A 369 -16.68 -32.02 -11.05
N HIS A 370 -17.15 -32.27 -12.28
CA HIS A 370 -16.27 -32.53 -13.41
C HIS A 370 -15.44 -31.29 -13.78
N GLU A 371 -16.09 -30.13 -13.92
CA GLU A 371 -15.40 -28.87 -14.21
C GLU A 371 -14.52 -28.42 -13.04
N ARG A 372 -14.95 -28.61 -11.79
CA ARG A 372 -14.11 -28.38 -10.60
C ARG A 372 -12.78 -29.13 -10.71
N ASN A 373 -12.82 -30.42 -11.06
CA ASN A 373 -11.63 -31.25 -11.16
C ASN A 373 -10.73 -30.84 -12.32
N LYS A 374 -11.31 -30.39 -13.45
CA LYS A 374 -10.52 -29.81 -14.56
C LYS A 374 -9.77 -28.56 -14.14
N VAL A 375 -10.39 -27.65 -13.40
CA VAL A 375 -9.75 -26.42 -12.90
C VAL A 375 -8.60 -26.75 -11.96
N ARG A 376 -8.78 -27.73 -11.05
CA ARG A 376 -7.71 -28.19 -10.14
C ARG A 376 -6.54 -28.81 -10.91
N LYS A 377 -6.84 -29.68 -11.89
CA LYS A 377 -5.81 -30.26 -12.76
C LYS A 377 -5.02 -29.17 -13.52
N LEU A 378 -5.71 -28.16 -14.05
CA LEU A 378 -5.08 -27.04 -14.74
C LEU A 378 -4.18 -26.21 -13.81
N MET A 379 -4.59 -26.04 -12.55
CA MET A 379 -3.80 -25.37 -11.51
C MET A 379 -2.50 -26.14 -11.23
N ASP A 380 -2.58 -27.47 -11.14
CA ASP A 380 -1.42 -28.35 -10.93
C ASP A 380 -0.48 -28.35 -12.15
N GLU A 381 -1.01 -28.49 -13.37
CA GLU A 381 -0.24 -28.45 -14.63
C GLU A 381 0.53 -27.13 -14.78
N ARG A 382 -0.08 -26.00 -14.37
CA ARG A 382 0.55 -24.68 -14.41
C ARG A 382 1.43 -24.38 -13.19
N LYS A 383 1.57 -25.33 -12.26
CA LYS A 383 2.33 -25.22 -11.01
C LYS A 383 1.91 -24.01 -10.16
N VAL A 384 0.62 -23.70 -10.16
CA VAL A 384 0.05 -22.61 -9.37
C VAL A 384 -0.31 -23.16 -8.00
N LYS A 385 0.20 -22.56 -6.93
CA LYS A 385 -0.09 -22.97 -5.55
C LYS A 385 -1.06 -21.98 -4.92
N LYS A 386 -2.01 -22.50 -4.13
CA LYS A 386 -2.91 -21.67 -3.33
C LYS A 386 -2.11 -20.86 -2.32
N GLU A 387 -2.38 -19.56 -2.24
CA GLU A 387 -1.84 -18.71 -1.19
C GLU A 387 -2.36 -19.14 0.19
N ALA A 388 -1.45 -19.29 1.15
CA ALA A 388 -1.82 -19.64 2.51
C ALA A 388 -2.43 -18.42 3.23
N ALA A 389 -3.53 -18.66 3.95
CA ALA A 389 -4.14 -17.64 4.80
C ALA A 389 -3.39 -17.60 6.14
N TYR A 390 -2.95 -16.41 6.54
CA TYR A 390 -2.35 -16.18 7.84
C TYR A 390 -2.81 -14.85 8.43
N SER A 391 -2.74 -14.78 9.76
CA SER A 391 -3.00 -13.57 10.52
C SER A 391 -1.83 -13.32 11.46
N TRP A 392 -1.55 -12.07 11.77
CA TRP A 392 -0.50 -11.71 12.71
C TRP A 392 -0.95 -10.62 13.68
N ILE A 393 -0.30 -10.62 14.83
CA ILE A 393 -0.49 -9.65 15.91
C ILE A 393 0.88 -9.30 16.47
N GLU A 394 1.06 -8.03 16.81
CA GLU A 394 2.28 -7.54 17.44
C GLU A 394 2.10 -7.47 18.96
N VAL A 395 2.92 -8.21 19.70
CA VAL A 395 2.92 -8.19 21.17
C VAL A 395 4.36 -8.01 21.65
N LYS A 396 4.58 -7.07 22.56
CA LYS A 396 5.93 -6.75 23.12
C LYS A 396 7.02 -6.56 22.05
N ASN A 397 6.72 -5.82 20.97
CA ASN A 397 7.61 -5.54 19.82
C ASN A 397 8.04 -6.79 19.03
N LYS A 398 7.29 -7.90 19.16
CA LYS A 398 7.49 -9.10 18.37
C LYS A 398 6.23 -9.37 17.56
N THR A 399 6.40 -9.63 16.27
CA THR A 399 5.31 -10.07 15.40
C THR A 399 5.11 -11.58 15.57
N HIS A 400 3.90 -11.97 15.95
CA HIS A 400 3.48 -13.37 16.05
C HIS A 400 2.54 -13.67 14.89
N MET A 401 2.92 -14.62 14.04
CA MET A 401 2.18 -15.01 12.84
C MET A 401 1.55 -16.39 13.06
N PHE A 402 0.32 -16.56 12.58
CA PHE A 402 -0.47 -17.78 12.72
C PHE A 402 -1.02 -18.19 11.36
N LEU A 403 -0.67 -19.40 10.93
CA LEU A 403 -1.33 -20.05 9.80
C LEU A 403 -2.59 -20.77 10.30
N ALA A 404 -3.58 -20.96 9.42
CA ALA A 404 -4.75 -21.77 9.78
C ALA A 404 -4.30 -23.20 10.16
N GLY A 405 -4.74 -23.67 11.33
CA GLY A 405 -4.31 -24.97 11.88
C GLY A 405 -2.85 -25.04 12.36
N ASP A 406 -2.18 -23.90 12.55
CA ASP A 406 -0.81 -23.85 13.07
C ASP A 406 -0.75 -24.12 14.58
N PHE A 407 0.02 -25.12 14.96
CA PHE A 407 0.25 -25.49 16.36
C PHE A 407 1.74 -25.41 16.76
N SER A 408 2.59 -24.85 15.90
CA SER A 408 4.03 -24.72 16.16
C SER A 408 4.38 -23.68 17.21
N HIS A 409 3.45 -22.77 17.53
CA HIS A 409 3.69 -21.69 18.48
C HIS A 409 3.87 -22.24 19.91
N PRO A 410 4.85 -21.74 20.71
CA PRO A 410 5.11 -22.24 22.07
C PRO A 410 3.94 -22.14 23.05
N MET A 411 2.93 -21.32 22.76
CA MET A 411 1.73 -21.13 23.58
C MET A 411 0.48 -21.81 22.99
N SER A 412 0.66 -22.76 22.06
CA SER A 412 -0.45 -23.39 21.33
C SER A 412 -1.48 -24.07 22.24
N ASP A 413 -1.05 -24.73 23.32
CA ASP A 413 -1.96 -25.35 24.29
C ASP A 413 -2.84 -24.33 25.03
N GLN A 414 -2.24 -23.21 25.44
CA GLN A 414 -2.97 -22.13 26.11
C GLN A 414 -3.98 -21.47 25.16
N MET A 415 -3.56 -21.23 23.91
CA MET A 415 -4.43 -20.71 22.86
C MET A 415 -5.61 -21.67 22.60
N ARG A 416 -5.36 -22.98 22.54
CA ARG A 416 -6.42 -23.99 22.35
C ARG A 416 -7.41 -24.00 23.51
N SER A 417 -6.91 -23.87 24.74
CA SER A 417 -7.76 -23.77 25.93
C SER A 417 -8.65 -22.53 25.86
N LYS A 418 -8.09 -21.35 25.51
CA LYS A 418 -8.87 -20.12 25.33
C LYS A 418 -9.87 -20.21 24.17
N LEU A 419 -9.52 -20.84 23.04
CA LEU A 419 -10.46 -21.07 21.95
C LEU A 419 -11.62 -21.99 22.35
N LYS A 420 -11.35 -22.99 23.20
CA LYS A 420 -12.39 -23.86 23.76
C LYS A 420 -13.35 -23.08 24.66
N GLU A 421 -12.82 -22.22 25.53
CA GLU A 421 -13.61 -21.31 26.37
C GLU A 421 -14.50 -20.40 25.50
N LEU A 422 -13.91 -19.72 24.50
CA LEU A 422 -14.65 -18.86 23.57
C LEU A 422 -15.73 -19.65 22.80
N ARG A 423 -15.44 -20.89 22.39
CA ARG A 423 -16.42 -21.76 21.70
C ARG A 423 -17.63 -22.05 22.60
N THR A 424 -17.42 -22.28 23.90
CA THR A 424 -18.52 -22.46 24.85
C THR A 424 -19.37 -21.19 24.95
N GLN A 425 -18.74 -20.02 25.14
CA GLN A 425 -19.46 -18.74 25.21
C GLN A 425 -20.26 -18.44 23.93
N LEU A 426 -19.68 -18.73 22.75
CA LEU A 426 -20.36 -18.59 21.47
C LEU A 426 -21.60 -19.49 21.40
N LYS A 427 -21.50 -20.75 21.82
CA LYS A 427 -22.64 -21.68 21.85
C LYS A 427 -23.74 -21.20 22.80
N ASP A 428 -23.37 -20.72 23.98
CA ASP A 428 -24.31 -20.21 24.98
C ASP A 428 -25.05 -18.96 24.48
N ALA A 429 -24.40 -18.16 23.63
CA ALA A 429 -25.01 -17.03 22.93
C ALA A 429 -25.83 -17.42 21.67
N GLY A 430 -25.98 -18.71 21.37
CA GLY A 430 -26.76 -19.20 20.24
C GLY A 430 -26.08 -19.07 18.87
N TYR A 431 -24.77 -18.84 18.82
CA TYR A 431 -24.04 -18.79 17.55
C TYR A 431 -24.00 -20.16 16.88
N GLN A 432 -24.35 -20.17 15.58
CA GLN A 432 -24.24 -21.32 14.70
C GLN A 432 -23.17 -21.03 13.64
N PRO A 433 -22.15 -21.90 13.49
CA PRO A 433 -21.13 -21.73 12.45
C PRO A 433 -21.75 -21.74 11.05
N ASP A 434 -21.38 -20.77 10.21
CA ASP A 434 -21.79 -20.76 8.81
C ASP A 434 -20.80 -21.58 7.98
N THR A 435 -21.13 -22.87 7.77
CA THR A 435 -20.28 -23.83 7.07
C THR A 435 -20.19 -23.58 5.57
N ASN A 436 -20.99 -22.67 5.00
CA ASN A 436 -20.86 -22.25 3.60
C ASN A 436 -19.51 -21.57 3.30
N TYR A 437 -18.83 -21.07 4.33
CA TYR A 437 -17.48 -20.52 4.21
C TYR A 437 -16.39 -21.60 4.13
N VAL A 438 -16.72 -22.88 4.35
CA VAL A 438 -15.82 -24.03 4.17
C VAL A 438 -16.25 -24.83 2.95
N LEU A 439 -15.54 -24.60 1.86
CA LEU A 439 -15.87 -25.14 0.53
C LEU A 439 -15.20 -26.51 0.27
N GLN A 440 -14.69 -27.13 1.33
CA GLN A 440 -14.17 -28.50 1.29
C GLN A 440 -15.33 -29.48 1.42
N ASP A 441 -15.30 -30.51 0.59
CA ASP A 441 -16.29 -31.59 0.59
C ASP A 441 -15.95 -32.57 1.72
N VAL A 442 -16.30 -32.17 2.94
CA VAL A 442 -16.11 -32.89 4.20
C VAL A 442 -17.38 -32.78 5.02
N ASP A 443 -17.59 -33.69 5.97
CA ASP A 443 -18.76 -33.66 6.84
C ASP A 443 -18.88 -32.33 7.61
N GLU A 444 -20.10 -31.94 7.97
CA GLU A 444 -20.39 -30.66 8.62
C GLU A 444 -19.58 -30.45 9.92
N GLU A 445 -19.36 -31.50 10.71
CA GLU A 445 -18.51 -31.44 11.91
C GLU A 445 -17.05 -31.05 11.59
N TYR A 446 -16.51 -31.52 10.46
CA TYR A 446 -15.17 -31.15 10.00
C TYR A 446 -15.14 -29.72 9.46
N LYS A 447 -16.21 -29.26 8.79
CA LYS A 447 -16.33 -27.85 8.36
C LYS A 447 -16.30 -26.90 9.56
N GLU A 448 -17.04 -27.20 10.61
CA GLU A 448 -16.98 -26.42 11.86
C GLU A 448 -15.57 -26.41 12.47
N ALA A 449 -14.89 -27.55 12.48
CA ALA A 449 -13.54 -27.65 13.00
C ALA A 449 -12.56 -26.75 12.22
N ILE A 450 -12.68 -26.69 10.90
CA ILE A 450 -11.86 -25.82 10.03
C ILE A 450 -12.11 -24.35 10.35
N LEU A 451 -13.38 -23.92 10.48
CA LEU A 451 -13.71 -22.53 10.84
C LEU A 451 -13.09 -22.13 12.18
N SER A 452 -13.11 -23.04 13.16
CA SER A 452 -12.52 -22.79 14.48
C SER A 452 -11.01 -22.61 14.46
N GLN A 453 -10.34 -23.08 13.41
CA GLN A 453 -8.88 -23.04 13.23
C GLN A 453 -8.42 -21.94 12.27
N HIS A 454 -9.33 -21.02 11.88
CA HIS A 454 -8.95 -19.85 11.10
C HIS A 454 -7.90 -19.01 11.85
N SER A 455 -6.94 -18.50 11.09
CA SER A 455 -5.77 -17.76 11.60
C SER A 455 -6.14 -16.57 12.49
N GLU A 456 -7.26 -15.90 12.21
CA GLU A 456 -7.76 -14.76 12.95
C GLU A 456 -8.13 -15.15 14.38
N ARG A 457 -8.80 -16.30 14.53
CA ARG A 457 -9.22 -16.81 15.84
C ARG A 457 -8.01 -17.19 16.69
N LEU A 458 -6.99 -17.80 16.08
CA LEU A 458 -5.70 -18.08 16.72
C LEU A 458 -5.03 -16.77 17.20
N ALA A 459 -4.96 -15.77 16.33
CA ALA A 459 -4.37 -14.46 16.66
C ALA A 459 -5.14 -13.74 17.79
N ILE A 460 -6.47 -13.81 17.80
CA ILE A 460 -7.31 -13.26 18.89
C ILE A 460 -7.04 -14.01 20.19
N ALA A 461 -7.07 -15.33 20.19
CA ALA A 461 -6.81 -16.12 21.40
C ALA A 461 -5.44 -15.81 21.99
N PHE A 462 -4.40 -15.74 21.14
CA PHE A 462 -3.07 -15.31 21.58
C PHE A 462 -3.08 -13.88 22.13
N GLY A 463 -3.74 -12.95 21.44
CA GLY A 463 -3.89 -11.57 21.89
C GLY A 463 -4.54 -11.47 23.27
N LEU A 464 -5.68 -12.14 23.49
CA LEU A 464 -6.40 -12.16 24.75
C LEU A 464 -5.56 -12.70 25.91
N ILE A 465 -4.72 -13.71 25.66
CA ILE A 465 -3.85 -14.30 26.70
C ILE A 465 -2.68 -13.38 27.06
N THR A 466 -2.10 -12.69 26.07
CA THR A 466 -0.77 -12.06 26.22
C THR A 466 -0.79 -10.57 26.49
N THR A 467 -1.96 -9.93 26.42
CA THR A 467 -2.11 -8.49 26.55
C THR A 467 -3.03 -8.12 27.72
N PRO A 468 -2.84 -6.96 28.36
CA PRO A 468 -3.66 -6.54 29.50
C PRO A 468 -5.15 -6.48 29.16
N LEU A 469 -5.99 -6.83 30.14
CA LEU A 469 -7.45 -6.69 30.06
C LEU A 469 -7.83 -5.25 29.66
N GLY A 470 -8.79 -5.13 28.74
CA GLY A 470 -9.29 -3.84 28.24
C GLY A 470 -8.43 -3.12 27.19
N SER A 471 -7.17 -3.50 26.98
CA SER A 471 -6.35 -2.88 25.92
C SER A 471 -6.86 -3.26 24.51
N PRO A 472 -6.88 -2.43 23.47
CA PRO A 472 -7.35 -2.88 22.16
C PRO A 472 -6.48 -4.01 21.58
N LEU A 473 -7.08 -4.97 20.86
CA LEU A 473 -6.34 -5.95 20.04
C LEU A 473 -6.22 -5.44 18.62
N GLN A 474 -5.05 -5.58 18.02
CA GLN A 474 -4.85 -5.23 16.62
C GLN A 474 -4.29 -6.42 15.84
N ILE A 475 -5.07 -6.88 14.88
CA ILE A 475 -4.80 -8.08 14.09
C ILE A 475 -4.81 -7.69 12.63
N VAL A 476 -3.88 -8.24 11.86
CA VAL A 476 -3.84 -8.08 10.42
C VAL A 476 -3.92 -9.44 9.76
N LYS A 477 -4.68 -9.52 8.67
CA LYS A 477 -4.85 -10.70 7.84
C LYS A 477 -4.41 -10.38 6.41
N ASN A 478 -3.69 -11.30 5.77
CA ASN A 478 -3.25 -11.12 4.38
C ASN A 478 -4.40 -11.19 3.36
N LEU A 479 -5.46 -11.94 3.69
CA LEU A 479 -6.66 -12.11 2.87
C LEU A 479 -7.86 -11.41 3.52
N ARG A 480 -8.99 -11.37 2.79
CA ARG A 480 -10.27 -10.93 3.33
C ARG A 480 -10.74 -11.87 4.46
N VAL A 481 -11.24 -11.30 5.55
CA VAL A 481 -11.85 -12.06 6.67
C VAL A 481 -13.12 -12.74 6.18
N CYS A 482 -13.38 -14.01 6.55
CA CYS A 482 -14.63 -14.67 6.15
C CYS A 482 -15.81 -14.21 7.02
N GLY A 483 -17.05 -14.40 6.53
CA GLY A 483 -18.23 -13.86 7.22
C GLY A 483 -18.50 -14.50 8.56
N ASP A 484 -18.26 -15.80 8.65
CA ASP A 484 -18.31 -16.53 9.90
C ASP A 484 -17.32 -15.96 10.95
N CYS A 485 -16.07 -15.72 10.56
CA CYS A 485 -15.09 -15.08 11.45
C CYS A 485 -15.50 -13.65 11.81
N HIS A 486 -16.01 -12.87 10.86
CA HIS A 486 -16.51 -11.52 11.15
C HIS A 486 -17.59 -11.54 12.25
N THR A 487 -18.56 -12.46 12.17
CA THR A 487 -19.60 -12.65 13.19
C THR A 487 -19.03 -13.10 14.54
N VAL A 488 -18.10 -14.04 14.53
CA VAL A 488 -17.45 -14.51 15.78
C VAL A 488 -16.66 -13.38 16.45
N ILE A 489 -15.95 -12.56 15.70
CA ILE A 489 -15.15 -11.46 16.26
C ILE A 489 -16.05 -10.40 16.88
N LYS A 490 -17.22 -10.10 16.27
CA LYS A 490 -18.27 -9.27 16.91
C LYS A 490 -18.63 -9.83 18.28
N LEU A 491 -19.03 -11.10 18.35
CA LEU A 491 -19.44 -11.73 19.61
C LEU A 491 -18.31 -11.74 20.66
N ILE A 492 -17.07 -12.05 20.26
CA ILE A 492 -15.93 -12.00 21.17
C ILE A 492 -15.70 -10.58 21.72
N SER A 493 -15.82 -9.53 20.89
CA SER A 493 -15.68 -8.15 21.36
C SER A 493 -16.72 -7.78 22.44
N MET A 494 -17.91 -8.38 22.36
CA MET A 494 -18.98 -8.22 23.36
C MET A 494 -18.67 -8.99 24.65
N PHE A 495 -18.27 -10.27 24.56
CA PHE A 495 -17.99 -11.10 25.73
C PHE A 495 -16.78 -10.62 26.54
N GLU A 496 -15.73 -10.20 25.85
CA GLU A 496 -14.48 -9.74 26.47
C GLU A 496 -14.52 -8.26 26.84
N GLY A 497 -15.58 -7.53 26.46
CA GLY A 497 -15.72 -6.08 26.70
C GLY A 497 -14.56 -5.28 26.14
N ARG A 498 -14.07 -5.66 24.95
CA ARG A 498 -12.76 -5.27 24.44
C ARG A 498 -12.83 -4.94 22.96
N GLU A 499 -12.23 -3.81 22.57
CA GLU A 499 -12.10 -3.45 21.16
C GLU A 499 -11.11 -4.39 20.45
N ILE A 500 -11.56 -4.93 19.31
CA ILE A 500 -10.74 -5.76 18.42
C ILE A 500 -10.71 -5.07 17.06
N ILE A 501 -9.53 -4.66 16.62
CA ILE A 501 -9.30 -4.02 15.34
C ILE A 501 -8.69 -5.08 14.42
N VAL A 502 -9.41 -5.42 13.35
CA VAL A 502 -8.91 -6.36 12.33
C VAL A 502 -8.75 -5.64 11.01
N ARG A 503 -7.52 -5.60 10.50
CA ARG A 503 -7.22 -5.16 9.14
C ARG A 503 -7.20 -6.36 8.21
N ASP A 504 -8.09 -6.37 7.23
CA ASP A 504 -8.03 -7.32 6.13
C ASP A 504 -7.31 -6.71 4.90
N SER A 505 -7.34 -7.42 3.77
CA SER A 505 -6.69 -6.95 2.54
C SER A 505 -7.27 -5.64 1.97
N TYR A 506 -8.45 -5.20 2.44
CA TYR A 506 -9.16 -4.03 1.93
C TYR A 506 -9.29 -2.91 2.97
N ARG A 507 -9.58 -3.23 4.23
CA ARG A 507 -9.97 -2.22 5.22
C ARG A 507 -9.80 -2.66 6.67
N PHE A 508 -10.06 -1.73 7.58
CA PHE A 508 -10.16 -1.96 9.02
C PHE A 508 -11.61 -2.24 9.43
N HIS A 509 -11.76 -3.22 10.29
CA HIS A 509 -12.99 -3.56 10.99
C HIS A 509 -12.75 -3.30 12.47
N HIS A 510 -13.50 -2.36 13.04
CA HIS A 510 -13.45 -2.06 14.47
C HIS A 510 -14.61 -2.76 15.15
N PHE A 511 -14.30 -3.83 15.88
CA PHE A 511 -15.27 -4.62 16.61
C PHE A 511 -15.33 -4.14 18.05
N ASN A 512 -16.49 -3.62 18.46
CA ASN A 512 -16.70 -3.13 19.81
C ASN A 512 -18.14 -3.41 20.24
N GLY A 513 -18.32 -4.06 21.39
CA GLY A 513 -19.64 -4.32 21.98
C GLY A 513 -20.58 -5.12 21.06
N GLY A 514 -20.07 -6.03 20.23
CA GLY A 514 -20.90 -6.83 19.33
C GLY A 514 -21.20 -6.17 17.97
N LEU A 515 -20.74 -4.94 17.75
CA LEU A 515 -20.90 -4.20 16.50
C LEU A 515 -19.57 -4.11 15.75
N CYS A 516 -19.65 -3.91 14.44
CA CYS A 516 -18.50 -3.62 13.60
C CYS A 516 -18.67 -2.27 12.91
N SER A 517 -17.59 -1.49 12.79
CA SER A 517 -17.58 -0.18 12.11
C SER A 517 -18.06 -0.22 10.65
N CYS A 518 -18.15 -1.40 10.04
CA CYS A 518 -18.67 -1.54 8.69
C CYS A 518 -20.20 -1.67 8.57
N GLY A 519 -20.93 -1.76 9.69
CA GLY A 519 -22.39 -1.93 9.66
C GLY A 519 -22.84 -3.21 8.94
N ASP A 520 -22.01 -4.26 8.94
CA ASP A 520 -22.22 -5.52 8.20
C ASP A 520 -22.32 -5.36 6.67
N TYR A 521 -21.93 -4.19 6.13
CA TYR A 521 -21.74 -3.96 4.71
C TYR A 521 -20.28 -4.17 4.33
N TRP A 522 -19.92 -5.39 3.92
CA TRP A 522 -18.51 -5.78 3.77
C TRP A 522 -18.17 -6.61 2.55
#